data_AF-A0A9P0ZDY3-F1
#
_entry.id   AF-A0A9P0ZDY3-F1
#
_cell.length_a   1.000
_cell.length_b   1.000
_cell.length_c   1.000
_cell.angle_alpha   90.00
_cell.angle_beta   90.00
_cell.angle_gamma   90.00
#
_symmetry.space_group_name_H-M   'P 1'
#
loop_
_entity.id
_entity.type
_entity.pdbx_description
1 polymer ?
#
loop_
_entity_poly.entity_id
_entity_poly.type
_entity_poly.pdbx_seq_one_letter_code
_entity_poly.pdbx_strand_id
1 'polypeptide(L)'
;MENTSAFYLKYSRKPCHFDCHRKFLPLNHFYRRDNTSFLKDKIERSAPPPRLNGRELWARVRSIPSAIEEPNEKPSGYGVGHKWTKQSIFWELPYWKNLLIRHNLDLMHTEKNVFDNIFNTLMGVKGKTKDGLMSRKDVALYCSRPGIEVQSDSVGPINKAVYKVTHTQAQCILE
;
A
#
# COMPACT_ATOMS: atom_id res chain seq x y z
N MET A 1 -6.02 -10.83 -11.13
CA MET A 1 -5.80 -10.37 -9.72
C MET A 1 -7.16 -10.33 -9.06
N GLU A 2 -7.71 -11.50 -8.78
CA GLU A 2 -9.04 -11.63 -8.21
C GLU A 2 -8.96 -11.36 -6.70
N ASN A 3 -10.00 -10.78 -6.12
CA ASN A 3 -10.18 -10.65 -4.66
C ASN A 3 -9.22 -9.70 -3.94
N THR A 4 -8.62 -8.72 -4.63
CA THR A 4 -7.96 -7.61 -3.94
C THR A 4 -9.00 -6.60 -3.44
N SER A 5 -8.83 -6.16 -2.20
CA SER A 5 -9.61 -5.10 -1.57
C SER A 5 -8.93 -3.72 -1.75
N ALA A 6 -7.84 -3.67 -2.52
CA ALA A 6 -7.12 -2.45 -2.82
C ALA A 6 -7.95 -1.54 -3.73
N PHE A 7 -7.83 -0.24 -3.54
CA PHE A 7 -8.60 0.78 -4.27
C PHE A 7 -7.70 1.96 -4.64
N TYR A 8 -8.17 2.83 -5.53
CA TYR A 8 -7.45 4.06 -5.88
C TYR A 8 -7.97 5.23 -5.05
N LEU A 9 -7.05 6.01 -4.49
CA LEU A 9 -7.37 7.27 -3.81
C LEU A 9 -7.88 8.29 -4.82
N LYS A 10 -9.04 8.91 -4.53
CA LYS A 10 -9.72 9.86 -5.42
C LYS A 10 -8.86 11.09 -5.72
N TYR A 11 -8.23 11.68 -4.71
CA TYR A 11 -7.51 12.94 -4.86
C TYR A 11 -6.04 12.72 -5.21
N SER A 12 -5.34 11.84 -4.48
CA SER A 12 -3.92 11.55 -4.72
C SER A 12 -3.66 10.70 -5.97
N ARG A 13 -4.70 10.03 -6.52
CA ARG A 13 -4.63 9.15 -7.70
C ARG A 13 -3.61 8.00 -7.55
N LYS A 14 -3.42 7.52 -6.33
CA LYS A 14 -2.48 6.43 -6.00
C LYS A 14 -3.22 5.16 -5.62
N PRO A 15 -2.68 3.97 -5.95
CA PRO A 15 -3.21 2.73 -5.43
C PRO A 15 -2.98 2.67 -3.92
N CYS A 16 -4.02 2.26 -3.19
CA CYS A 16 -4.05 2.20 -1.74
C CYS A 16 -4.40 0.78 -1.30
N HIS A 17 -3.61 0.29 -0.35
CA HIS A 17 -3.81 -1.01 0.30
C HIS A 17 -4.21 -0.82 1.77
N PHE A 18 -4.60 0.39 2.16
CA PHE A 18 -5.14 0.67 3.49
C PHE A 18 -6.33 -0.24 3.76
N ASP A 19 -6.42 -0.73 4.98
CA ASP A 19 -7.49 -1.61 5.43
C ASP A 19 -7.62 -2.98 4.73
N CYS A 20 -6.67 -3.34 3.85
CA CYS A 20 -6.68 -4.63 3.16
C CYS A 20 -6.22 -5.80 4.05
N HIS A 21 -5.64 -5.51 5.22
CA HIS A 21 -5.00 -6.51 6.07
C HIS A 21 -5.95 -7.12 7.11
N ARG A 22 -7.05 -6.43 7.48
CA ARG A 22 -7.98 -6.91 8.51
C ARG A 22 -8.63 -8.27 8.19
N LYS A 23 -8.78 -8.60 6.91
CA LYS A 23 -9.28 -9.91 6.44
C LYS A 23 -8.42 -11.10 6.87
N PHE A 24 -7.17 -10.88 7.28
CA PHE A 24 -6.29 -11.94 7.80
C PHE A 24 -6.43 -12.17 9.31
N LEU A 25 -7.12 -11.29 10.04
CA LEU A 25 -7.39 -11.46 11.47
C LEU A 25 -8.45 -12.57 11.68
N PRO A 26 -8.55 -13.20 12.86
CA PRO A 26 -9.66 -14.11 13.18
C PRO A 26 -11.03 -13.43 12.99
N LEU A 27 -12.06 -14.19 12.59
CA LEU A 27 -13.41 -13.65 12.32
C LEU A 27 -14.01 -12.87 13.50
N ASN A 28 -13.70 -13.29 14.72
CA ASN A 28 -14.19 -12.68 15.96
C ASN A 28 -13.28 -11.55 16.48
N HIS A 29 -12.25 -11.14 15.74
CA HIS A 29 -11.31 -10.11 16.18
C HIS A 29 -11.97 -8.72 16.24
N PHE A 30 -11.78 -7.99 17.34
CA PHE A 30 -12.42 -6.69 17.58
C PHE A 30 -12.13 -5.65 16.46
N TYR A 31 -10.89 -5.54 15.98
CA TYR A 31 -10.54 -4.67 14.85
C TYR A 31 -11.32 -4.93 13.55
N ARG A 32 -11.90 -6.12 13.34
CA ARG A 32 -12.80 -6.34 12.18
C ARG A 32 -14.09 -5.54 12.27
N ARG A 33 -14.55 -5.21 13.49
CA ARG A 33 -15.77 -4.45 13.77
C ARG A 33 -15.50 -2.96 13.97
N ASP A 34 -14.24 -2.57 14.10
CA ASP A 34 -13.81 -1.18 14.26
C ASP A 34 -14.03 -0.40 12.96
N ASN A 35 -15.08 0.42 12.92
CA ASN A 35 -15.47 1.23 11.77
C ASN A 35 -15.00 2.70 11.89
N THR A 36 -14.20 3.03 12.91
CA THR A 36 -13.74 4.40 13.18
C THR A 36 -12.23 4.56 12.99
N SER A 37 -11.42 3.62 13.47
CA SER A 37 -9.95 3.70 13.39
C SER A 37 -9.40 3.41 11.98
N PHE A 38 -10.16 2.63 11.19
CA PHE A 38 -9.79 2.15 9.86
C PHE A 38 -10.55 2.91 8.76
N LEU A 39 -11.00 2.19 7.70
CA LEU A 39 -11.93 2.75 6.75
C LEU A 39 -13.25 3.08 7.46
N LYS A 40 -13.64 4.34 7.33
CA LYS A 40 -14.89 4.89 7.83
C LYS A 40 -16.06 3.98 7.43
N ASP A 41 -16.93 3.69 8.41
CA ASP A 41 -18.18 2.95 8.22
C ASP A 41 -18.02 1.52 7.66
N LYS A 42 -16.80 0.95 7.74
CA LYS A 42 -16.51 -0.38 7.19
C LYS A 42 -16.24 -1.44 8.25
N ILE A 43 -17.07 -2.48 8.22
CA ILE A 43 -16.92 -3.72 9.02
C ILE A 43 -16.41 -4.85 8.11
N GLU A 44 -15.31 -5.49 8.50
CA GLU A 44 -14.63 -6.52 7.71
C GLU A 44 -15.11 -7.94 8.08
N ARG A 45 -16.04 -8.48 7.28
CA ARG A 45 -16.59 -9.83 7.46
C ARG A 45 -16.01 -10.87 6.50
N SER A 46 -15.14 -10.46 5.57
CA SER A 46 -14.64 -11.35 4.52
C SER A 46 -13.66 -12.38 5.08
N ALA A 47 -13.63 -13.55 4.45
CA ALA A 47 -12.54 -14.51 4.64
C ALA A 47 -11.23 -13.96 4.03
N PRO A 48 -10.06 -14.38 4.55
CA PRO A 48 -8.80 -14.07 3.90
C PRO A 48 -8.78 -14.66 2.47
N PRO A 49 -8.16 -13.96 1.51
CA PRO A 49 -8.03 -14.51 0.15
C PRO A 49 -7.23 -15.82 0.19
N PRO A 50 -7.53 -16.77 -0.71
CA PRO A 50 -6.84 -18.05 -0.76
C PRO A 50 -5.35 -17.84 -1.01
N ARG A 51 -4.51 -18.55 -0.25
CA ARG A 51 -3.05 -18.55 -0.46
C ARG A 51 -2.72 -19.53 -1.57
N LEU A 52 -2.22 -19.01 -2.70
CA LEU A 52 -1.79 -19.85 -3.80
C LEU A 52 -0.46 -20.52 -3.49
N ASN A 53 -0.40 -21.83 -3.70
CA ASN A 53 0.84 -22.58 -3.51
C ASN A 53 1.83 -22.38 -4.68
N GLY A 54 3.01 -22.99 -4.52
CA GLY A 54 4.08 -23.06 -5.52
C GLY A 54 3.60 -23.37 -6.94
N ARG A 55 2.89 -24.50 -7.02
CA ARG A 55 2.47 -25.17 -8.26
C ARG A 55 1.27 -24.47 -8.91
N GLU A 56 0.33 -23.98 -8.12
CA GLU A 56 -0.82 -23.19 -8.60
C GLU A 56 -0.39 -21.88 -9.22
N LEU A 57 0.57 -21.18 -8.58
CA LEU A 57 1.12 -19.95 -9.14
C LEU A 57 1.89 -20.24 -10.45
N TRP A 58 2.66 -21.34 -10.48
CA TRP A 58 3.33 -21.79 -11.70
C TRP A 58 2.33 -22.07 -12.83
N ALA A 59 1.23 -22.76 -12.54
CA ALA A 59 0.19 -23.03 -13.53
C ALA A 59 -0.41 -21.76 -14.16
N ARG A 60 -0.45 -20.64 -13.40
CA ARG A 60 -0.90 -19.34 -13.90
C ARG A 60 0.16 -18.55 -14.66
N VAL A 61 1.44 -18.77 -14.37
CA VAL A 61 2.55 -17.96 -14.91
C VAL A 61 3.31 -18.68 -16.03
N ARG A 62 3.19 -20.01 -16.16
CA ARG A 62 3.90 -20.84 -17.17
C ARG A 62 3.64 -20.43 -18.62
N SER A 63 2.47 -19.84 -18.91
CA SER A 63 2.09 -19.40 -20.26
C SER A 63 2.56 -17.98 -20.58
N ILE A 64 3.18 -17.29 -19.63
CA ILE A 64 3.66 -15.92 -19.80
C ILE A 64 5.09 -15.99 -20.33
N PRO A 65 5.43 -15.21 -21.37
CA PRO A 65 6.79 -15.17 -21.89
C PRO A 65 7.78 -14.63 -20.85
N SER A 66 8.99 -15.19 -20.83
CA SER A 66 10.10 -14.74 -19.96
C SER A 66 10.75 -13.46 -20.48
N ALA A 67 10.85 -13.32 -21.80
CA ALA A 67 11.28 -12.13 -22.50
C ALA A 67 10.17 -11.68 -23.44
N ILE A 68 9.77 -10.41 -23.33
CA ILE A 68 8.96 -9.77 -24.35
C ILE A 68 9.96 -9.00 -25.21
N GLU A 69 10.14 -9.40 -26.47
CA GLU A 69 11.07 -8.74 -27.39
C GLU A 69 10.58 -7.34 -27.77
N GLU A 70 9.26 -7.12 -27.75
CA GLU A 70 8.65 -5.83 -28.04
C GLU A 70 8.12 -5.10 -26.79
N PRO A 71 8.43 -3.81 -26.57
CA PRO A 71 8.03 -3.04 -25.39
C PRO A 71 6.51 -2.95 -25.14
N ASN A 72 5.69 -3.14 -26.17
CA ASN A 72 4.23 -2.94 -26.12
C ASN A 72 3.42 -4.24 -26.23
N GLU A 73 4.07 -5.38 -26.48
CA GLU A 73 3.35 -6.63 -26.61
C GLU A 73 2.92 -7.14 -25.23
N LYS A 74 1.62 -7.40 -25.09
CA LYS A 74 1.02 -7.84 -23.83
C LYS A 74 0.68 -9.32 -23.94
N PRO A 75 1.03 -10.14 -22.94
CA PRO A 75 0.69 -11.55 -22.95
C PRO A 75 -0.83 -11.75 -22.99
N SER A 76 -1.25 -12.86 -23.61
CA SER A 76 -2.66 -13.26 -23.68
C SER A 76 -3.30 -13.25 -22.28
N GLY A 77 -4.47 -12.63 -22.13
CA GLY A 77 -5.17 -12.51 -20.85
C GLY A 77 -4.77 -11.30 -19.99
N TYR A 78 -3.84 -10.46 -20.47
CA TYR A 78 -3.49 -9.20 -19.80
C TYR A 78 -4.69 -8.24 -19.72
N GLY A 79 -4.89 -7.63 -18.56
CA GLY A 79 -5.97 -6.68 -18.29
C GLY A 79 -7.30 -7.32 -17.87
N VAL A 80 -7.54 -8.58 -18.23
CA VAL A 80 -8.75 -9.33 -17.87
C VAL A 80 -8.46 -10.30 -16.71
N GLY A 81 -7.63 -11.32 -16.93
CA GLY A 81 -7.29 -12.32 -15.90
C GLY A 81 -6.11 -11.92 -15.03
N HIS A 82 -5.09 -11.30 -15.63
CA HIS A 82 -3.86 -10.90 -14.94
C HIS A 82 -3.32 -9.55 -15.40
N LYS A 83 -2.41 -9.00 -14.62
CA LYS A 83 -1.62 -7.79 -14.95
C LYS A 83 -0.12 -8.10 -15.07
N TRP A 84 0.24 -9.37 -15.16
CA TRP A 84 1.62 -9.80 -15.36
C TRP A 84 2.03 -9.58 -16.80
N THR A 85 3.19 -8.94 -16.99
CA THR A 85 3.79 -8.71 -18.31
C THR A 85 4.83 -9.78 -18.63
N LYS A 86 5.67 -10.14 -17.65
CA LYS A 86 6.76 -11.09 -17.82
C LYS A 86 6.75 -12.19 -16.77
N GLN A 87 7.25 -13.35 -17.16
CA GLN A 87 7.62 -14.40 -16.22
C GLN A 87 8.92 -13.99 -15.49
N SER A 88 8.99 -14.27 -14.18
CA SER A 88 10.20 -14.04 -13.40
C SER A 88 11.24 -15.12 -13.73
N ILE A 89 12.51 -14.72 -13.89
CA ILE A 89 13.65 -15.64 -14.08
C ILE A 89 13.75 -16.72 -13.00
N PHE A 90 13.24 -16.46 -11.79
CA PHE A 90 13.27 -17.42 -10.71
C PHE A 90 12.46 -18.69 -11.02
N TRP A 91 11.52 -18.65 -11.95
CA TRP A 91 10.78 -19.85 -12.37
C TRP A 91 11.61 -20.84 -13.19
N GLU A 92 12.77 -20.44 -13.71
CA GLU A 92 13.74 -21.36 -14.35
C GLU A 92 14.38 -22.30 -13.32
N LEU A 93 14.40 -21.90 -12.05
CA LEU A 93 14.97 -22.68 -10.97
C LEU A 93 14.02 -23.82 -10.58
N PRO A 94 14.42 -25.10 -10.71
CA PRO A 94 13.53 -26.25 -10.50
C PRO A 94 12.89 -26.31 -9.11
N TYR A 95 13.55 -25.73 -8.11
CA TYR A 95 13.10 -25.70 -6.72
C TYR A 95 12.13 -24.55 -6.40
N TRP A 96 12.02 -23.53 -7.25
CA TRP A 96 11.24 -22.32 -6.96
C TRP A 96 9.76 -22.61 -6.73
N LYS A 97 9.21 -23.56 -7.51
CA LYS A 97 7.84 -24.08 -7.33
C LYS A 97 7.61 -24.85 -6.02
N ASN A 98 8.67 -25.21 -5.29
CA ASN A 98 8.59 -25.95 -4.03
C ASN A 98 8.83 -25.06 -2.80
N LEU A 99 9.25 -23.80 -2.99
CA LEU A 99 9.48 -22.87 -1.89
C LEU A 99 8.17 -22.41 -1.25
N LEU A 100 8.10 -22.52 0.08
CA LEU A 100 6.99 -22.00 0.89
C LEU A 100 6.99 -20.47 0.93
N ILE A 101 8.17 -19.86 1.00
CA ILE A 101 8.38 -18.40 1.01
C ILE A 101 9.12 -18.03 -0.28
N ARG A 102 8.41 -17.42 -1.22
CA ARG A 102 8.94 -16.98 -2.54
C ARG A 102 9.20 -15.48 -2.62
N HIS A 103 8.74 -14.73 -1.61
CA HIS A 103 8.78 -13.28 -1.60
C HIS A 103 9.60 -12.81 -0.40
N ASN A 104 10.93 -12.76 -0.57
CA ASN A 104 11.76 -12.00 0.35
C ASN A 104 11.68 -10.54 -0.08
N LEU A 105 10.88 -9.77 0.64
CA LEU A 105 10.89 -8.32 0.50
C LEU A 105 12.24 -7.82 0.99
N ASP A 106 12.86 -6.92 0.23
CA ASP A 106 14.05 -6.22 0.69
C ASP A 106 13.64 -5.29 1.84
N LEU A 107 13.95 -5.73 3.07
CA LEU A 107 13.61 -5.02 4.29
C LEU A 107 14.32 -3.67 4.35
N MET A 108 15.57 -3.58 3.87
CA MET A 108 16.38 -2.36 3.94
C MET A 108 15.69 -1.20 3.21
N HIS A 109 15.27 -1.44 1.97
CA HIS A 109 14.58 -0.42 1.18
C HIS A 109 13.18 -0.11 1.75
N THR A 110 12.49 -1.12 2.27
CA THR A 110 11.15 -0.94 2.87
C THR A 110 11.23 -0.09 4.14
N GLU A 111 12.15 -0.41 5.04
CA GLU A 111 12.40 0.31 6.28
C GLU A 111 12.84 1.74 6.01
N LYS A 112 13.81 1.93 5.11
CA LYS A 112 14.25 3.28 4.70
C LYS A 112 13.09 4.12 4.19
N ASN A 113 12.25 3.56 3.31
CA ASN A 113 11.09 4.28 2.78
C ASN A 113 10.08 4.63 3.87
N VAL A 114 9.79 3.73 4.81
CA VAL A 114 8.87 4.01 5.92
C VAL A 114 9.46 5.08 6.84
N PHE A 115 10.72 4.92 7.22
CA PHE A 115 11.45 5.86 8.07
C PHE A 115 11.50 7.25 7.47
N ASP A 116 11.96 7.38 6.22
CA ASP A 116 12.07 8.67 5.53
C ASP A 116 10.70 9.38 5.47
N ASN A 117 9.61 8.65 5.21
CA ASN A 117 8.28 9.25 5.17
C ASN A 117 7.84 9.77 6.55
N ILE A 118 8.03 8.99 7.62
CA ILE A 118 7.69 9.40 8.99
C ILE A 118 8.56 10.58 9.41
N PHE A 119 9.87 10.47 9.22
CA PHE A 119 10.84 11.48 9.62
C PHE A 119 10.61 12.83 8.91
N ASN A 120 10.43 12.82 7.58
CA ASN A 120 10.18 14.05 6.82
C ASN A 120 8.86 14.72 7.21
N THR A 121 7.84 13.95 7.60
CA THR A 121 6.58 14.49 8.11
C THR A 121 6.73 15.08 9.51
N LEU A 122 7.43 14.39 10.43
CA LEU A 122 7.69 14.88 11.79
C LEU A 122 8.54 16.15 11.83
N MET A 123 9.60 16.20 11.02
CA MET A 123 10.45 17.38 10.88
C MET A 123 9.81 18.46 9.99
N GLY A 124 8.73 18.11 9.28
CA GLY A 124 8.02 18.94 8.32
C GLY A 124 8.95 19.61 7.31
N VAL A 125 9.81 18.79 6.69
CA VAL A 125 10.75 19.20 5.65
C VAL A 125 9.96 19.57 4.39
N LYS A 126 10.11 20.83 3.94
CA LYS A 126 9.37 21.36 2.78
C LYS A 126 9.68 20.52 1.53
N GLY A 127 8.62 20.07 0.85
CA GLY A 127 8.73 19.28 -0.39
C GLY A 127 9.01 17.78 -0.22
N LYS A 128 9.39 17.31 0.98
CA LYS A 128 9.63 15.86 1.23
C LYS A 128 8.49 15.18 1.98
N THR A 129 7.66 15.92 2.71
CA THR A 129 6.50 15.36 3.43
C THR A 129 5.47 14.75 2.48
N LYS A 130 4.89 13.61 2.87
CA LYS A 130 3.75 12.99 2.18
C LYS A 130 2.39 13.50 2.68
N ASP A 131 2.40 14.31 3.74
CA ASP A 131 1.22 15.03 4.22
C ASP A 131 1.05 16.31 3.40
N GLY A 132 0.11 16.26 2.45
CA GLY A 132 -0.24 17.37 1.58
C GLY A 132 -1.74 17.50 1.40
N LEU A 133 -2.19 18.53 0.69
CA LEU A 133 -3.62 18.84 0.52
C LEU A 133 -4.42 17.64 -0.02
N MET A 134 -3.91 16.97 -1.06
CA MET A 134 -4.58 15.82 -1.67
C MET A 134 -4.68 14.64 -0.70
N SER A 135 -3.61 14.36 0.04
CA SER A 135 -3.61 13.31 1.07
C SER A 135 -4.67 13.57 2.14
N ARG A 136 -4.88 14.82 2.54
CA ARG A 136 -5.89 15.18 3.54
C ARG A 136 -7.32 15.12 3.04
N LYS A 137 -7.56 15.49 1.78
CA LYS A 137 -8.84 15.28 1.12
C LYS A 137 -9.19 13.79 1.03
N ASP A 138 -8.19 12.94 0.76
CA ASP A 138 -8.36 11.49 0.81
C ASP A 138 -8.65 11.00 2.24
N VAL A 139 -7.95 11.50 3.26
CA VAL A 139 -8.23 11.15 4.67
C VAL A 139 -9.66 11.51 5.05
N ALA A 140 -10.14 12.71 4.70
CA ALA A 140 -11.52 13.12 4.97
C ALA A 140 -12.57 12.20 4.29
N LEU A 141 -12.22 11.67 3.10
CA LEU A 141 -13.11 10.80 2.35
C LEU A 141 -13.16 9.37 2.92
N TYR A 142 -12.00 8.82 3.32
CA TYR A 142 -11.86 7.40 3.64
C TYR A 142 -11.74 7.09 5.14
N CYS A 143 -11.40 8.07 5.99
CA CYS A 143 -11.14 7.87 7.42
C CYS A 143 -11.95 8.86 8.27
N SER A 144 -12.37 8.45 9.47
CA SER A 144 -13.07 9.33 10.42
C SER A 144 -12.08 10.10 11.31
N ARG A 145 -11.40 11.11 10.75
CA ARG A 145 -10.35 11.89 11.45
C ARG A 145 -10.55 13.40 11.34
N PRO A 146 -11.56 13.97 12.02
CA PRO A 146 -11.95 15.38 11.86
C PRO A 146 -10.82 16.37 12.18
N GLY A 147 -9.90 16.02 13.08
CA GLY A 147 -8.76 16.89 13.43
C GLY A 147 -7.71 17.06 12.32
N ILE A 148 -7.74 16.22 11.27
CA ILE A 148 -6.76 16.24 10.16
C ILE A 148 -7.40 16.73 8.84
N GLU A 149 -8.74 16.83 8.82
CA GLU A 149 -9.49 17.25 7.64
C GLU A 149 -9.16 18.67 7.21
N VAL A 150 -9.22 18.93 5.91
CA VAL A 150 -8.99 20.27 5.36
C VAL A 150 -10.26 21.10 5.56
N GLN A 151 -10.16 22.23 6.28
CA GLN A 151 -11.32 23.07 6.60
C GLN A 151 -11.79 23.97 5.45
N SER A 152 -11.02 24.12 4.36
CA SER A 152 -11.45 24.84 3.16
C SER A 152 -10.63 24.46 1.91
N ASP A 153 -11.22 24.61 0.71
CA ASP A 153 -10.56 24.44 -0.59
C ASP A 153 -9.49 25.52 -0.91
N SER A 154 -9.22 26.40 0.04
CA SER A 154 -8.32 27.53 -0.12
C SER A 154 -6.85 27.08 -0.15
N VAL A 155 -6.05 27.78 -0.95
CA VAL A 155 -4.58 27.82 -0.93
C VAL A 155 -4.09 28.47 0.39
N GLY A 156 -4.70 28.12 1.52
CA GLY A 156 -4.32 28.56 2.85
C GLY A 156 -3.23 27.65 3.43
N PRO A 157 -2.57 28.07 4.52
CA PRO A 157 -1.65 27.21 5.24
C PRO A 157 -2.40 25.97 5.71
N ILE A 158 -2.03 24.82 5.16
CA ILE A 158 -2.49 23.50 5.60
C ILE A 158 -2.20 23.39 7.11
N ASN A 159 -3.21 23.07 7.94
CA ASN A 159 -3.03 22.83 9.37
C ASN A 159 -1.80 21.93 9.58
N LYS A 160 -0.95 22.14 10.58
CA LYS A 160 0.24 21.29 10.71
C LYS A 160 -0.17 19.82 10.97
N ALA A 161 0.72 18.87 10.69
CA ALA A 161 0.51 17.48 11.11
C ALA A 161 0.20 17.44 12.62
N VAL A 162 -0.51 16.40 13.08
CA VAL A 162 -0.94 16.23 14.48
C VAL A 162 0.19 16.51 15.48
N TYR A 163 1.42 16.16 15.10
CA TYR A 163 2.63 16.56 15.78
C TYR A 163 3.69 16.96 14.76
N LYS A 164 4.36 18.09 14.99
CA LYS A 164 5.56 18.52 14.28
C LYS A 164 6.60 18.91 15.32
N VAL A 165 7.82 18.40 15.15
CA VAL A 165 8.95 18.71 16.02
C VAL A 165 9.19 20.23 15.98
N THR A 166 9.28 20.85 17.16
CA THR A 166 9.58 22.28 17.28
C THR A 166 11.05 22.55 16.96
N HIS A 167 11.41 23.79 16.65
CA HIS A 167 12.81 24.14 16.40
C HIS A 167 13.73 23.78 17.57
N THR A 168 13.27 23.98 18.80
CA THR A 168 14.00 23.62 20.02
C THR A 168 14.22 22.12 20.16
N GLN A 169 13.21 21.31 19.87
CA GLN A 169 13.33 19.84 19.91
C GLN A 169 14.21 19.31 18.77
N ALA A 170 14.14 19.93 17.58
CA ALA A 170 14.99 19.56 16.46
C ALA A 170 16.47 19.79 16.77
N GLN A 171 16.78 20.85 17.51
CA GLN A 171 18.15 21.17 17.92
C GLN A 171 18.73 20.11 18.88
N CYS A 172 17.94 19.62 19.83
CA CYS A 172 18.35 18.53 20.72
C CYS A 172 18.50 17.15 20.03
N ILE A 173 17.95 16.96 18.83
CA ILE A 173 18.09 15.72 18.05
C ILE A 173 19.39 15.73 17.22
N LEU A 174 19.92 16.93 16.95
CA LEU A 174 21.14 17.13 16.16
C LEU A 174 22.42 17.21 17.03
N GLU A 175 22.25 17.37 18.34
CA GLU A 175 23.29 17.21 19.37
C GLU A 175 23.48 15.73 19.73
#